data_AF-A0A7J4FBH8-F1
#
_entry.id   AF-A0A7J4FBH8-F1
#
_cell.length_a   1.000
_cell.length_b   1.000
_cell.length_c   1.000
_cell.angle_alpha   90.00
_cell.angle_beta   90.00
_cell.angle_gamma   90.00
#
_symmetry.space_group_name_H-M   'P 1'
#
loop_
_entity.id
_entity.type
_entity.pdbx_description
1 polymer ?
#
loop_
_entity_poly.entity_id
_entity_poly.type
_entity_poly.pdbx_seq_one_letter_code
_entity_poly.pdbx_strand_id
1 'polypeptide(L)'
;MAEKCEGGFMIVNGPPGVGCPVISSVSGADYVIVVTEPTPIVLHDLERERPSRCDALWHPMGAIINKADISQRYLVKTMELAKGNGATILGRIPLDDAVPKSIAYRTPLVDFAPDSPAAGVLTVVFGRLSRILAGEAAGDM
;
A
#
# COMPACT_ATOMS: atom_id res chain seq x y z
N MET A 1 4.70 14.03 15.32
CA MET A 1 3.61 15.00 15.09
C MET A 1 4.04 15.80 13.89
N ALA A 2 3.35 15.63 12.77
CA ALA A 2 3.74 16.28 11.54
C ALA A 2 2.87 17.52 11.33
N GLU A 3 3.49 18.59 10.84
CA GLU A 3 2.82 19.84 10.54
C GLU A 3 1.93 19.67 9.30
N LYS A 4 0.78 20.37 9.29
CA LYS A 4 -0.08 20.45 8.11
C LYS A 4 0.70 21.11 6.97
N CYS A 5 0.87 20.41 5.86
CA CYS A 5 1.37 20.99 4.62
C CYS A 5 0.19 21.63 3.87
N GLU A 6 0.23 22.93 3.60
CA GLU A 6 -0.73 23.57 2.69
C GLU A 6 -0.43 23.12 1.24
N GLY A 7 -1.41 22.47 0.60
CA GLY A 7 -1.39 22.15 -0.84
C GLY A 7 -0.60 20.90 -1.27
N GLY A 8 -0.16 20.03 -0.35
CA GLY A 8 0.63 18.84 -0.67
C GLY A 8 0.21 17.57 0.08
N PHE A 9 0.74 16.42 -0.34
CA PHE A 9 0.54 15.15 0.36
C PHE A 9 1.51 15.01 1.52
N MET A 10 1.01 14.57 2.67
CA MET A 10 1.84 14.19 3.79
C MET A 10 1.89 12.66 3.91
N ILE A 11 3.07 12.08 3.75
CA ILE A 11 3.25 10.62 3.80
C ILE A 11 3.81 10.24 5.16
N VAL A 12 3.04 9.48 5.94
CA VAL A 12 3.50 8.87 7.20
C VAL A 12 3.90 7.43 6.91
N ASN A 13 5.16 7.08 7.17
CA ASN A 13 5.58 5.68 7.16
C ASN A 13 5.23 5.04 8.51
N GLY A 14 4.26 4.14 8.52
CA GLY A 14 3.82 3.42 9.71
C GLY A 14 4.70 2.21 10.04
N PRO A 15 4.72 1.76 11.31
CA PRO A 15 5.35 0.50 11.66
C PRO A 15 4.60 -0.70 11.04
N PRO A 16 5.22 -1.88 10.92
CA PRO A 16 4.53 -3.08 10.46
C PRO A 16 3.55 -3.64 11.52
N GLY A 17 2.56 -4.42 11.07
CA GLY A 17 1.57 -5.12 11.91
C GLY A 17 0.24 -4.37 12.05
N VAL A 18 -0.52 -4.66 13.11
CA VAL A 18 -1.78 -3.94 13.46
C VAL A 18 -1.89 -3.50 14.91
N GLY A 19 -0.80 -3.60 15.68
CA GLY A 19 -0.80 -3.22 17.10
C GLY A 19 -1.02 -1.71 17.32
N CYS A 20 -1.08 -1.29 18.59
CA CYS A 20 -1.24 0.13 18.96
C CYS A 20 -0.30 1.11 18.24
N PRO A 21 0.99 0.79 17.95
CA PRO A 21 1.86 1.67 17.16
C PRO A 21 1.36 1.95 15.73
N VAL A 22 0.63 1.01 15.14
CA VAL A 22 0.05 1.15 13.80
C VAL A 22 -1.21 2.00 13.88
N ILE A 23 -2.08 1.72 14.84
CA ILE A 23 -3.31 2.48 15.08
C ILE A 23 -2.98 3.96 15.32
N SER A 24 -1.98 4.26 16.15
CA SER A 24 -1.57 5.65 16.41
C SER A 24 -0.95 6.32 15.19
N SER A 25 -0.23 5.59 14.34
CA SER A 25 0.36 6.13 13.11
C SER A 25 -0.66 6.50 12.03
N VAL A 26 -1.81 5.83 12.01
CA VAL A 26 -2.90 6.09 11.04
C VAL A 26 -4.00 6.99 11.61
N SER A 27 -3.93 7.33 12.89
CA SER A 27 -4.91 8.19 13.54
C SER A 27 -4.86 9.60 12.94
N GLY A 28 -5.95 10.03 12.32
CA GLY A 28 -6.06 11.34 11.66
C GLY A 28 -5.55 11.39 10.23
N ALA A 29 -5.29 10.23 9.60
CA ALA A 29 -4.96 10.16 8.18
C ALA A 29 -6.22 10.26 7.30
N ASP A 30 -6.20 11.05 6.23
CA ASP A 30 -7.33 11.09 5.28
C ASP A 30 -7.49 9.78 4.48
N TYR A 31 -6.39 9.03 4.33
CA TYR A 31 -6.34 7.78 3.59
C TYR A 31 -5.23 6.87 4.12
N VAL A 32 -5.47 5.56 4.15
CA VAL A 32 -4.50 4.56 4.60
C VAL A 32 -4.11 3.64 3.46
N ILE A 33 -2.81 3.42 3.24
CA ILE A 33 -2.29 2.45 2.28
C ILE A 33 -1.65 1.30 3.04
N VAL A 34 -2.16 0.09 2.83
CA VAL A 34 -1.56 -1.14 3.33
C VAL A 34 -0.67 -1.73 2.24
N VAL A 35 0.60 -1.96 2.57
CA VAL A 35 1.53 -2.68 1.69
C VAL A 35 1.64 -4.11 2.20
N THR A 36 1.38 -5.08 1.34
CA THR A 36 1.40 -6.52 1.66
C THR A 36 2.13 -7.30 0.56
N GLU A 37 2.45 -8.57 0.79
CA GLU A 37 3.04 -9.46 -0.20
C GLU A 37 2.31 -10.81 -0.19
N PRO A 38 2.26 -11.54 -1.32
CA PRO A 38 1.50 -12.79 -1.41
C PRO A 38 2.31 -13.96 -0.83
N THR A 39 2.55 -13.92 0.48
CA THR A 39 3.21 -14.98 1.23
C THR A 39 2.26 -15.59 2.26
N PRO A 40 2.39 -16.88 2.59
CA PRO A 40 1.54 -17.52 3.58
C PRO A 40 1.63 -16.88 4.97
N ILE A 41 2.80 -16.36 5.35
CA ILE A 41 3.02 -15.69 6.63
C ILE A 41 2.19 -14.42 6.71
N VAL A 42 2.31 -13.54 5.70
CA VAL A 42 1.57 -12.27 5.67
C VAL A 42 0.06 -12.51 5.55
N LEU A 43 -0.37 -13.53 4.80
CA LEU A 43 -1.78 -13.89 4.73
C LEU A 43 -2.32 -14.33 6.10
N HIS A 44 -1.59 -15.17 6.82
CA HIS A 44 -1.99 -15.64 8.15
C HIS A 44 -2.06 -14.48 9.16
N ASP A 45 -1.11 -13.54 9.11
CA ASP A 45 -1.13 -12.35 9.95
C ASP A 45 -2.36 -11.48 9.64
N LEU A 46 -2.63 -11.19 8.37
CA LEU A 46 -3.81 -10.44 7.94
C LEU A 46 -5.14 -11.12 8.31
N GLU A 47 -5.22 -12.45 8.25
CA GLU A 47 -6.42 -13.22 8.64
C GLU A 47 -6.66 -13.17 10.15
N ARG A 48 -5.61 -13.35 10.95
CA ARG A 48 -5.68 -13.32 12.42
C ARG A 48 -6.02 -11.95 12.96
N GLU A 49 -5.68 -10.90 12.23
CA GLU A 49 -5.87 -9.50 12.62
C GLU A 49 -7.25 -8.94 12.22
N ARG A 50 -8.04 -9.67 11.42
CA ARG A 50 -9.44 -9.33 11.07
C ARG A 50 -10.35 -9.08 12.28
N PRO A 51 -10.35 -9.90 13.35
CA PRO A 51 -11.28 -9.75 14.47
C PRO A 51 -10.94 -8.57 15.40
N SER A 52 -9.68 -8.11 15.38
CA SER A 52 -9.16 -7.04 16.25
C SER A 52 -9.23 -5.66 15.61
N ARG A 53 -9.86 -5.51 14.44
CA ARG A 53 -10.15 -4.21 13.84
C ARG A 53 -11.16 -3.50 14.74
N CYS A 54 -10.65 -2.75 15.73
CA CYS A 54 -11.41 -1.69 16.34
C CYS A 54 -12.00 -0.84 15.21
N ASP A 55 -13.24 -0.44 15.37
CA ASP A 55 -13.93 0.59 14.60
C ASP A 55 -13.07 1.85 14.30
N ALA A 56 -11.95 2.06 15.00
CA ALA A 56 -10.94 3.09 14.75
C ALA A 56 -10.24 3.06 13.35
N LEU A 57 -10.40 2.02 12.53
CA LEU A 57 -9.88 1.94 11.15
C LEU A 57 -10.88 2.43 10.07
N TRP A 58 -11.78 3.36 10.41
CA TRP A 58 -12.78 3.95 9.49
C TRP A 58 -12.22 4.88 8.39
N HIS A 59 -10.91 4.91 8.19
CA HIS A 59 -10.33 5.70 7.10
C HIS A 59 -10.48 4.97 5.76
N PRO A 60 -10.76 5.69 4.67
CA PRO A 60 -10.64 5.16 3.32
C PRO A 60 -9.30 4.43 3.14
N MET A 61 -9.34 3.23 2.57
CA MET A 61 -8.19 2.32 2.56
C MET A 61 -7.89 1.78 1.17
N GLY A 62 -6.61 1.75 0.84
CA GLY A 62 -6.08 1.09 -0.34
C GLY A 62 -5.06 0.01 0.03
N ALA A 63 -4.90 -0.97 -0.85
CA ALA A 63 -3.88 -2.00 -0.72
C ALA A 63 -2.95 -2.00 -1.94
N ILE A 64 -1.64 -2.07 -1.69
CA ILE A 64 -0.61 -2.34 -2.69
C ILE A 64 -0.08 -3.75 -2.42
N ILE A 65 -0.17 -4.61 -3.42
CA ILE A 65 0.44 -5.94 -3.35
C ILE A 65 1.85 -5.83 -3.89
N ASN A 66 2.84 -5.82 -3.01
CA ASN A 66 4.26 -5.84 -3.32
C ASN A 66 4.72 -7.25 -3.69
N LYS A 67 5.74 -7.35 -4.55
CA LYS A 67 6.28 -8.61 -5.08
C LYS A 67 5.17 -9.54 -5.56
N ALA A 68 4.20 -9.02 -6.31
CA ALA A 68 2.92 -9.67 -6.56
C ALA A 68 3.03 -11.01 -7.33
N ASP A 69 4.14 -11.23 -8.02
CA ASP A 69 4.44 -12.38 -8.86
C ASP A 69 5.16 -13.54 -8.15
N ILE A 70 5.55 -13.40 -6.87
CA ILE A 70 6.24 -14.47 -6.12
C ILE A 70 5.34 -15.69 -5.86
N SER A 71 4.01 -15.51 -5.87
CA SER A 71 3.07 -16.62 -5.79
C SER A 71 1.67 -16.26 -6.28
N GLN A 72 1.27 -16.84 -7.41
CA GLN A 72 -0.09 -16.67 -7.94
C GLN A 72 -1.17 -17.21 -7.00
N ARG A 73 -0.89 -18.31 -6.30
CA ARG A 73 -1.83 -18.93 -5.35
C ARG A 73 -2.16 -18.01 -4.18
N TYR A 74 -1.14 -17.37 -3.61
CA TYR A 74 -1.33 -16.47 -2.48
C TYR A 74 -1.78 -15.08 -2.94
N LEU A 75 -1.42 -14.64 -4.15
CA LEU A 75 -1.88 -13.37 -4.72
C LEU A 75 -3.40 -13.27 -4.74
N VAL A 76 -4.08 -14.31 -5.24
CA VAL A 76 -5.55 -14.35 -5.29
C VAL A 76 -6.14 -14.20 -3.88
N LYS A 77 -5.64 -14.98 -2.93
CA LYS A 77 -6.11 -14.95 -1.53
C LYS A 77 -5.87 -13.60 -0.86
N THR A 78 -4.70 -13.00 -1.06
CA THR A 78 -4.38 -11.69 -0.49
C THR A 78 -5.29 -10.60 -1.06
N MET A 79 -5.59 -10.63 -2.36
CA MET A 79 -6.53 -9.69 -2.98
C MET A 79 -7.95 -9.87 -2.47
N GLU A 80 -8.43 -11.10 -2.34
CA GLU A 80 -9.75 -11.41 -1.77
C GLU A 80 -9.85 -10.93 -0.32
N LEU A 81 -8.81 -11.16 0.48
CA LEU A 81 -8.75 -10.73 1.87
C LEU A 81 -8.74 -9.20 2.00
N ALA A 82 -7.92 -8.51 1.19
CA ALA A 82 -7.85 -7.05 1.16
C ALA A 82 -9.21 -6.44 0.77
N LYS A 83 -9.84 -6.92 -0.31
CA LYS A 83 -11.17 -6.48 -0.75
C LYS A 83 -12.23 -6.76 0.33
N GLY A 84 -12.20 -7.95 0.92
CA GLY A 84 -13.09 -8.33 2.02
C GLY A 84 -12.89 -7.50 3.30
N ASN A 85 -11.81 -6.73 3.40
CA ASN A 85 -11.54 -5.79 4.49
C ASN A 85 -11.87 -4.33 4.11
N GLY A 86 -12.46 -4.10 2.93
CA GLY A 86 -12.85 -2.79 2.43
C GLY A 86 -11.73 -2.00 1.74
N ALA A 87 -10.59 -2.64 1.46
CA ALA A 87 -9.48 -1.97 0.78
C ALA A 87 -9.61 -2.05 -0.75
N THR A 88 -9.43 -0.91 -1.41
CA THR A 88 -9.31 -0.84 -2.87
C THR A 88 -7.91 -1.30 -3.30
N ILE A 89 -7.80 -2.22 -4.26
CA ILE A 89 -6.48 -2.62 -4.79
C ILE A 89 -5.94 -1.49 -5.66
N LEU A 90 -4.94 -0.77 -5.16
CA LEU A 90 -4.34 0.37 -5.86
C LEU A 90 -3.40 -0.10 -6.98
N GLY A 91 -2.64 -1.17 -6.73
CA GLY A 91 -1.70 -1.73 -7.68
C GLY A 91 -1.02 -3.00 -7.19
N ARG A 92 -0.33 -3.66 -8.14
CA ARG A 92 0.44 -4.88 -7.93
C ARG A 92 1.84 -4.64 -8.45
N ILE A 93 2.79 -4.47 -7.54
CA ILE A 93 4.19 -4.20 -7.88
C ILE A 93 4.88 -5.56 -8.08
N PRO A 94 5.44 -5.86 -9.25
CA PRO A 94 6.17 -7.11 -9.46
C PRO A 94 7.47 -7.14 -8.64
N LEU A 95 8.05 -8.31 -8.47
CA LEU A 95 9.42 -8.44 -7.98
C LEU A 95 10.36 -7.84 -9.01
N ASP A 96 11.16 -6.86 -8.59
CA ASP A 96 12.03 -6.10 -9.49
C ASP A 96 13.39 -5.83 -8.83
N ASP A 97 14.45 -6.32 -9.45
CA ASP A 97 15.83 -6.17 -8.97
C ASP A 97 16.32 -4.72 -9.01
N ALA A 98 15.65 -3.83 -9.73
CA ALA A 98 15.94 -2.39 -9.70
C ALA A 98 15.61 -1.78 -8.33
N VAL A 99 14.66 -2.33 -7.57
CA VAL A 99 14.26 -1.83 -6.25
C VAL A 99 15.43 -1.85 -5.26
N PRO A 100 16.06 -3.01 -4.92
CA PRO A 100 17.16 -3.02 -3.97
C PRO A 100 18.38 -2.23 -4.47
N LYS A 101 18.62 -2.18 -5.79
CA LYS A 101 19.68 -1.35 -6.37
C LYS A 101 19.42 0.13 -6.12
N SER A 102 18.21 0.62 -6.40
CA SER A 102 17.83 2.03 -6.20
C SER A 102 18.03 2.47 -4.74
N ILE A 103 17.68 1.60 -3.78
CA ILE A 103 17.90 1.83 -2.34
C ILE A 103 19.40 1.93 -2.03
N ALA A 104 20.22 1.01 -2.56
CA ALA A 104 21.67 1.03 -2.38
C ALA A 104 22.32 2.31 -2.93
N TYR A 105 21.81 2.81 -4.06
CA TYR A 105 22.21 4.08 -4.68
C TYR A 105 21.51 5.32 -4.09
N ARG A 106 20.63 5.15 -3.10
CA ARG A 106 19.86 6.23 -2.45
C ARG A 106 19.13 7.15 -3.44
N THR A 107 18.69 6.58 -4.55
CA THR A 107 17.97 7.30 -5.59
C THR A 107 16.57 6.68 -5.69
N PRO A 108 15.48 7.47 -5.66
CA PRO A 108 14.13 6.94 -5.82
C PRO A 108 14.04 6.05 -7.06
N LEU A 109 13.30 4.93 -6.98
CA LEU A 109 13.21 3.97 -8.08
C LEU A 109 12.79 4.62 -9.40
N VAL A 110 11.81 5.53 -9.33
CA VAL A 110 11.27 6.25 -10.50
C VAL A 110 12.32 7.13 -11.21
N ASP A 111 13.37 7.55 -10.50
CA ASP A 111 14.49 8.31 -11.07
C ASP A 111 15.65 7.38 -11.46
N PHE A 112 15.91 6.34 -10.65
CA PHE A 112 17.01 5.40 -10.84
C PHE A 112 16.81 4.47 -12.05
N ALA A 113 15.59 3.97 -12.22
CA ALA A 113 15.21 3.03 -13.27
C ALA A 113 13.77 3.34 -13.73
N PRO A 114 13.54 4.46 -14.45
CA PRO A 114 12.20 4.89 -14.85
C PRO A 114 11.45 3.86 -15.71
N ASP A 115 12.18 3.07 -16.49
CA ASP A 115 11.62 2.03 -17.37
C ASP A 115 11.42 0.67 -16.67
N SER A 116 11.70 0.59 -15.37
CA SER A 116 11.52 -0.67 -14.63
C SER A 116 10.02 -0.99 -14.45
N PRO A 117 9.63 -2.28 -14.46
CA PRO A 117 8.24 -2.67 -14.23
C PRO A 117 7.67 -2.11 -12.93
N ALA A 118 8.44 -2.13 -11.84
CA ALA A 118 8.00 -1.58 -10.56
C ALA A 118 7.86 -0.04 -10.59
N ALA A 119 8.75 0.69 -11.28
CA ALA A 119 8.64 2.14 -11.46
C ALA A 119 7.34 2.51 -12.21
N GLY A 120 7.04 1.79 -13.30
CA GLY A 120 5.81 2.00 -14.07
C GLY A 120 4.55 1.82 -13.23
N VAL A 121 4.49 0.75 -12.42
CA VAL A 121 3.34 0.52 -11.52
C VAL A 121 3.24 1.60 -10.45
N LEU A 122 4.34 2.05 -9.85
CA LEU A 122 4.33 3.12 -8.83
C LEU A 122 3.76 4.42 -9.39
N THR A 123 4.12 4.81 -10.62
CA THR A 123 3.57 6.00 -11.28
C THR A 123 2.07 5.87 -11.51
N VAL A 124 1.59 4.70 -11.93
CA VAL A 124 0.15 4.44 -12.09
C VAL A 124 -0.58 4.49 -10.75
N VAL A 125 -0.01 3.88 -9.70
CA VAL A 125 -0.56 3.90 -8.34
C VAL A 125 -0.68 5.33 -7.82
N PHE A 126 0.36 6.15 -8.01
CA PHE A 126 0.35 7.55 -7.60
C PHE A 126 -0.76 8.35 -8.33
N GLY A 127 -0.91 8.14 -9.65
CA GLY A 127 -1.98 8.78 -10.42
C GLY A 127 -3.39 8.32 -10.03
N ARG A 128 -3.56 7.08 -9.56
CA ARG A 128 -4.83 6.60 -9.00
C ARG A 128 -5.10 7.22 -7.63
N LEU A 129 -4.11 7.19 -6.74
CA LEU A 129 -4.22 7.75 -5.39
C LEU A 129 -4.54 9.24 -5.43
N SER A 130 -3.87 10.00 -6.31
CA SER A 130 -4.09 11.44 -6.46
C SER A 130 -5.54 11.76 -6.83
N ARG A 131 -6.16 10.96 -7.70
CA ARG A 131 -7.58 11.11 -8.08
C ARG A 131 -8.53 10.76 -6.94
N ILE A 132 -8.26 9.67 -6.24
CA ILE A 132 -9.04 9.26 -5.05
C ILE A 132 -9.02 10.38 -4.00
N LEU A 133 -7.84 10.93 -3.71
CA LEU A 133 -7.69 12.01 -2.72
C LEU A 133 -8.30 13.34 -3.19
N ALA A 134 -8.42 13.56 -4.50
CA ALA A 134 -9.16 14.69 -5.07
C ALA A 134 -10.69 14.50 -5.06
N GLY A 135 -11.19 13.34 -4.62
CA GLY A 135 -12.62 13.03 -4.59
C GLY A 135 -13.20 12.50 -5.91
N GLU A 136 -12.34 12.11 -6.87
CA GLU A 136 -12.76 11.49 -8.12
C GLU A 136 -12.93 9.96 -7.94
N ALA A 137 -13.96 9.38 -8.55
CA ALA A 137 -14.19 7.93 -8.47
C ALA A 137 -13.03 7.15 -9.12
N ALA A 138 -12.44 6.21 -8.37
CA ALA A 138 -11.45 5.27 -8.91
C ALA A 138 -12.14 4.30 -9.87
N GLY A 139 -12.01 4.54 -11.18
CA GLY A 139 -12.42 3.57 -12.18
C GLY A 139 -11.59 2.28 -12.08
N ASP A 140 -12.26 1.14 -12.01
CA ASP A 140 -11.64 -0.18 -12.09
C ASP A 140 -11.03 -0.37 -13.50
N MET A 141 -9.78 -0.82 -13.57
CA MET A 141 -9.17 -1.40 -14.79
C MET A 141 -8.67 -2.80 -14.47
#